data_AF-A0A4P9XI84-F1
#
_entry.id   AF-A0A4P9XI84-F1
#
_cell.length_a   1.000
_cell.length_b   1.000
_cell.length_c   1.000
_cell.angle_alpha   90.00
_cell.angle_beta   90.00
_cell.angle_gamma   90.00
#
_symmetry.space_group_name_H-M   'P 1'
#
loop_
_entity.id
_entity.type
_entity.pdbx_description
1 polymer ?
#
loop_
_entity_poly.entity_id
_entity_poly.type
_entity_poly.pdbx_seq_one_letter_code
_entity_poly.pdbx_strand_id
1 'polypeptide(L)'
;MLSGRSAAMWRQKWKPHAISAALVGLTFVGSLTSALPPRIEVSQVDPAVLEVHSTGPFQLIPHFAILQPENTYSIYYKDRHNHVSSIEFSADDGRIIRSVSALPSASSGRNQVMEVVDYLPNGSINNATMIDLAYSDDNSKVNVYTITTSTRKIFATTFQNGSGLDDAFVVLQPGGRSFTLKDMQRWDGLDIPLVQGPRNVYA
;
A
#
# COMPACT_ATOMS: atom_id res chain seq x y z
N MET A 1 -16.08 -37.82 48.56
CA MET A 1 -14.82 -38.03 49.29
C MET A 1 -13.87 -36.92 48.89
N LEU A 2 -13.68 -35.92 49.75
CA LEU A 2 -12.44 -35.70 50.54
C LEU A 2 -11.24 -35.54 49.59
N SER A 3 -10.54 -34.42 49.47
CA SER A 3 -9.92 -33.53 50.46
C SER A 3 -9.12 -32.52 49.60
N GLY A 4 -9.08 -31.20 49.79
CA GLY A 4 -8.70 -30.49 51.01
C GLY A 4 -7.18 -30.20 51.02
N ARG A 5 -6.82 -28.90 51.18
CA ARG A 5 -5.52 -28.23 51.49
C ARG A 5 -4.97 -27.37 50.33
N SER A 6 -4.96 -26.03 50.34
CA SER A 6 -4.75 -24.93 51.32
C SER A 6 -3.28 -24.50 51.56
N ALA A 7 -3.06 -23.22 51.22
CA ALA A 7 -2.21 -22.18 51.84
C ALA A 7 -0.68 -22.17 51.70
N ALA A 8 -0.14 -21.03 51.23
CA ALA A 8 0.80 -20.11 51.92
C ALA A 8 1.47 -19.19 50.87
N MET A 9 1.03 -17.96 50.62
CA MET A 9 1.31 -16.73 51.37
C MET A 9 2.75 -16.61 51.92
N TRP A 10 3.62 -15.92 51.17
CA TRP A 10 4.82 -15.28 51.70
C TRP A 10 4.78 -13.78 51.40
N ARG A 11 4.62 -12.98 52.45
CA ARG A 11 4.84 -11.53 52.44
C ARG A 11 6.29 -11.27 52.81
N GLN A 12 7.08 -10.71 51.88
CA GLN A 12 8.42 -10.23 52.22
C GLN A 12 8.34 -8.73 52.55
N LYS A 13 8.41 -8.42 53.84
CA LYS A 13 8.58 -7.07 54.38
C LYS A 13 9.97 -6.56 54.01
N TRP A 14 10.05 -5.40 53.35
CA TRP A 14 11.26 -4.61 53.24
C TRP A 14 11.16 -3.39 54.16
N LYS A 15 12.13 -3.22 55.05
CA LYS A 15 12.30 -2.02 55.88
C LYS A 15 13.19 -1.02 55.12
N PRO A 16 12.90 0.29 55.20
CA PRO A 16 13.71 1.31 54.55
C PRO A 16 14.97 1.60 55.38
N HIS A 17 16.12 1.64 54.71
CA HIS A 17 17.31 2.30 55.23
C HIS A 17 17.40 3.70 54.63
N ALA A 18 17.31 4.69 55.50
CA ALA A 18 17.54 6.08 55.18
C ALA A 18 19.03 6.29 54.86
N ILE A 19 19.32 6.92 53.72
CA ILE A 19 20.63 7.47 53.43
C ILE A 19 20.44 8.96 53.19
N SER A 20 20.83 9.76 54.18
CA SER A 20 21.07 11.20 54.02
C SER A 20 22.27 11.38 53.11
N ALA A 21 22.07 11.99 51.95
CA ALA A 21 23.13 12.56 51.14
C ALA A 21 22.93 14.08 51.08
N ALA A 22 23.96 14.82 51.48
CA ALA A 22 24.00 16.26 51.49
C ALA A 22 23.87 16.83 50.07
N LEU A 23 22.89 17.72 49.87
CA LEU A 23 22.67 18.44 48.62
C LEU A 23 23.54 19.70 48.63
N VAL A 24 24.72 19.63 47.99
CA VAL A 24 25.48 20.83 47.62
C VAL A 24 24.97 21.27 46.25
N GLY A 25 24.48 22.51 46.19
CA GLY A 25 23.86 23.08 45.02
C GLY A 25 24.81 23.21 43.83
N LEU A 26 24.30 22.84 42.66
CA LEU A 26 24.73 23.39 41.38
C LEU A 26 23.48 23.65 40.55
N THR A 27 23.09 24.92 40.45
CA THR A 27 22.04 25.38 39.55
C THR A 27 22.57 25.37 38.13
N PHE A 28 22.31 24.30 37.38
CA PHE A 28 22.31 24.35 35.91
C PHE A 28 20.92 24.77 35.46
N VAL A 29 20.75 26.06 35.17
CA VAL A 29 19.66 26.52 34.30
C VAL A 29 20.09 26.23 32.87
N GLY A 30 19.90 24.98 32.45
CA GLY A 30 19.99 24.59 31.05
C GLY A 30 18.57 24.47 30.50
N SER A 31 18.13 25.49 29.76
CA SER A 31 16.88 25.42 29.00
C SER A 31 16.97 24.28 27.99
N LEU A 32 16.32 23.15 28.28
CA LEU A 32 15.99 22.16 27.26
C LEU A 32 14.83 22.73 26.45
N THR A 33 15.15 23.54 25.45
CA THR A 33 14.24 23.70 24.32
C THR A 33 14.03 22.29 23.78
N SER A 34 12.82 21.77 23.99
CA SER A 34 12.37 20.57 23.29
C SER A 34 12.32 20.95 21.82
N ALA A 35 13.43 20.75 21.11
CA ALA A 35 13.41 20.80 19.66
C ALA A 35 12.44 19.69 19.25
N LEU A 36 11.26 20.08 18.78
CA LEU A 36 10.37 19.17 18.07
C LEU A 36 11.23 18.41 17.06
N PRO A 37 11.07 17.08 16.93
CA PRO A 37 11.70 16.35 15.83
C PRO A 37 11.41 17.11 14.55
N PRO A 38 12.38 17.23 13.62
CA PRO A 38 12.18 17.98 12.39
C PRO A 38 10.88 17.49 11.76
N ARG A 39 9.92 18.40 11.68
CA ARG A 39 8.71 18.20 10.90
C ARG A 39 9.22 17.94 9.50
N ILE A 40 9.17 16.69 9.05
CA ILE A 40 9.45 16.37 7.66
C ILE A 40 8.43 17.18 6.89
N GLU A 41 8.88 18.29 6.29
CA GLU A 41 8.06 19.07 5.40
C GLU A 41 7.58 18.09 4.33
N VAL A 42 6.26 17.95 4.23
CA VAL A 42 5.61 17.30 3.11
C VAL A 42 5.94 18.18 1.90
N SER A 43 7.10 17.92 1.31
CA SER A 43 7.50 18.53 0.05
C SER A 43 6.37 18.21 -0.93
N GLN A 44 5.91 19.21 -1.70
CA GLN A 44 5.07 18.96 -2.86
C GLN A 44 5.88 18.07 -3.80
N VAL A 45 5.79 16.75 -3.63
CA VAL A 45 6.54 15.81 -4.45
C VAL A 45 5.71 15.52 -5.68
N ASP A 46 6.37 15.75 -6.80
CA ASP A 46 5.98 15.48 -8.15
C ASP A 46 5.42 14.05 -8.32
N PRO A 47 4.19 13.86 -8.85
CA PRO A 47 3.66 12.55 -9.19
C PRO A 47 4.60 11.73 -10.09
N ALA A 48 5.52 12.35 -10.81
CA ALA A 48 6.57 11.65 -11.56
C ALA A 48 7.44 10.72 -10.68
N VAL A 49 7.58 11.00 -9.38
CA VAL A 49 8.32 10.10 -8.46
C VAL A 49 7.59 8.78 -8.26
N LEU A 50 6.25 8.80 -8.28
CA LEU A 50 5.43 7.58 -8.22
C LEU A 50 5.63 6.75 -9.49
N GLU A 51 5.65 7.37 -10.66
CA GLU A 51 5.89 6.69 -11.94
C GLU A 51 7.25 5.99 -11.96
N VAL A 52 8.30 6.70 -11.55
CA VAL A 52 9.65 6.12 -11.44
C VAL A 52 9.69 4.94 -10.45
N HIS A 53 8.89 4.98 -9.37
CA HIS A 53 8.86 3.92 -8.34
C HIS A 53 8.03 2.70 -8.74
N SER A 54 6.91 2.93 -9.43
CA SER A 54 5.86 1.93 -9.72
C SER A 54 6.18 1.03 -10.90
N THR A 55 7.23 1.31 -11.69
CA THR A 55 7.59 0.57 -12.92
C THR A 55 6.50 0.59 -14.01
N GLY A 56 5.49 1.47 -13.88
CA GLY A 56 4.51 1.76 -14.92
C GLY A 56 3.41 0.73 -15.26
N PRO A 57 3.01 -0.26 -14.42
CA PRO A 57 1.84 -1.07 -14.75
C PRO A 57 0.51 -0.44 -14.38
N PHE A 58 0.50 0.64 -13.58
CA PHE A 58 -0.73 1.25 -13.08
C PHE A 58 -0.55 2.76 -12.87
N GLN A 59 -1.67 3.44 -12.68
CA GLN A 59 -1.76 4.79 -12.14
C GLN A 59 -2.66 4.81 -10.89
N LEU A 60 -2.48 5.80 -10.02
CA LEU A 60 -3.37 6.05 -8.87
C LEU A 60 -4.22 7.32 -9.03
N ILE A 61 -3.75 8.28 -9.84
CA ILE A 61 -4.41 9.59 -10.04
C ILE A 61 -4.81 9.74 -11.52
N PRO A 62 -6.01 10.28 -11.83
CA PRO A 62 -7.07 10.71 -10.92
C PRO A 62 -7.85 9.56 -10.26
N HIS A 63 -7.69 8.33 -10.75
CA HIS A 63 -8.23 7.11 -10.16
C HIS A 63 -7.25 5.96 -10.41
N PHE A 64 -7.40 4.90 -9.62
CA PHE A 64 -6.67 3.67 -9.85
C PHE A 64 -7.03 3.08 -11.23
N ALA A 65 -6.03 2.75 -12.04
CA ALA A 65 -6.21 2.03 -13.30
C ALA A 65 -4.95 1.24 -13.67
N ILE A 66 -5.13 0.10 -14.34
CA ILE A 66 -4.05 -0.61 -15.01
C ILE A 66 -3.77 0.05 -16.35
N LEU A 67 -2.48 0.23 -16.64
CA LEU A 67 -2.01 0.80 -17.87
C LEU A 67 -1.97 -0.29 -18.95
N GLN A 68 -2.76 -0.10 -20.01
CA GLN A 68 -2.68 -0.90 -21.23
C GLN A 68 -1.46 -0.45 -22.04
N PRO A 69 -0.51 -1.35 -22.38
CA PRO A 69 0.62 -0.98 -23.22
C PRO A 69 0.15 -0.46 -24.60
N GLU A 70 0.83 0.55 -25.13
CA GLU A 70 0.55 1.09 -26.46
C GLU A 70 0.62 0.00 -27.54
N ASN A 71 -0.24 0.10 -28.57
CA ASN A 71 -0.32 -0.85 -29.69
C ASN A 71 -0.60 -2.30 -29.26
N THR A 72 -1.36 -2.47 -28.18
CA THR A 72 -1.90 -3.77 -27.77
C THR A 72 -3.41 -3.76 -27.78
N TYR A 73 -4.02 -4.94 -27.91
CA TYR A 73 -5.43 -5.17 -27.68
C TYR A 73 -5.64 -6.03 -26.45
N SER A 74 -6.80 -5.86 -25.80
CA SER A 74 -7.13 -6.52 -24.53
C SER A 74 -8.02 -7.73 -24.77
N ILE A 75 -7.65 -8.87 -24.21
CA ILE A 75 -8.46 -10.10 -24.16
C ILE A 75 -8.91 -10.30 -22.72
N TYR A 76 -10.22 -10.43 -22.51
CA TYR A 76 -10.81 -10.56 -21.17
C TYR A 76 -11.21 -12.01 -20.90
N TYR A 77 -10.75 -12.52 -19.76
CA TYR A 77 -11.15 -13.82 -19.23
C TYR A 77 -12.04 -13.59 -18.02
N LYS A 78 -13.17 -14.30 -18.02
CA LYS A 78 -14.16 -14.21 -16.96
C LYS A 78 -14.25 -15.50 -16.17
N ASP A 79 -14.52 -15.37 -14.89
CA ASP A 79 -14.80 -16.50 -14.01
C ASP A 79 -16.22 -17.06 -14.25
N ARG A 80 -16.56 -18.13 -13.52
CA ARG A 80 -17.89 -18.76 -13.58
C ARG A 80 -19.06 -17.85 -13.14
N HIS A 81 -18.76 -16.72 -12.49
CA HIS A 81 -19.75 -15.73 -12.07
C HIS A 81 -19.76 -14.50 -12.98
N ASN A 82 -19.07 -14.57 -14.13
CA ASN A 82 -18.99 -13.51 -15.13
C ASN A 82 -18.21 -12.26 -14.66
N HIS A 83 -17.38 -12.37 -13.62
CA HIS A 83 -16.42 -11.35 -13.20
C HIS A 83 -15.13 -11.48 -14.01
N VAL A 84 -14.46 -10.37 -14.30
CA VAL A 84 -13.15 -10.40 -14.97
C VAL A 84 -12.10 -10.99 -14.02
N SER A 85 -11.57 -12.15 -14.36
CA SER A 85 -10.53 -12.83 -13.58
C SER A 85 -9.13 -12.60 -14.13
N SER A 86 -9.01 -12.36 -15.44
CA SER A 86 -7.74 -12.04 -16.08
C SER A 86 -7.93 -11.17 -17.32
N ILE A 87 -6.92 -10.37 -17.64
CA ILE A 87 -6.81 -9.56 -18.85
C ILE A 87 -5.44 -9.82 -19.47
N GLU A 88 -5.39 -10.11 -20.76
CA GLU A 88 -4.14 -10.19 -21.52
C GLU A 88 -4.07 -9.04 -22.52
N PHE A 89 -2.93 -8.37 -22.55
CA PHE A 89 -2.60 -7.35 -23.55
C PHE A 89 -1.65 -7.96 -24.57
N SER A 90 -2.15 -8.12 -25.79
CA SER A 90 -1.41 -8.75 -26.88
C SER A 90 -1.05 -7.75 -27.96
N ALA A 91 0.16 -7.88 -28.51
CA ALA A 91 0.56 -7.16 -29.72
C ALA A 91 -0.12 -7.76 -30.96
N ASP A 92 -0.03 -7.06 -32.09
CA ASP A 92 -0.63 -7.49 -33.37
C ASP A 92 -0.11 -8.84 -33.88
N ASP A 93 1.10 -9.24 -33.47
CA ASP A 93 1.71 -10.54 -33.77
C ASP A 93 1.20 -11.69 -32.87
N GLY A 94 0.30 -11.40 -31.93
CA GLY A 94 -0.27 -12.36 -30.99
C GLY A 94 0.58 -12.62 -29.74
N ARG A 95 1.72 -11.94 -29.58
CA ARG A 95 2.53 -12.06 -28.37
C ARG A 95 1.89 -11.31 -27.21
N ILE A 96 1.82 -11.96 -26.05
CA ILE A 96 1.41 -11.34 -24.79
C ILE A 96 2.51 -10.41 -24.29
N ILE A 97 2.18 -9.15 -24.09
CA ILE A 97 3.08 -8.10 -23.58
C ILE A 97 2.89 -7.92 -22.08
N ARG A 98 1.63 -7.99 -21.62
CA ARG A 98 1.27 -7.87 -20.21
C ARG A 98 0.05 -8.73 -19.91
N SER A 99 0.02 -9.33 -18.73
CA SER A 99 -1.18 -9.97 -18.18
C SER A 99 -1.54 -9.36 -16.84
N VAL A 100 -2.82 -9.38 -16.52
CA VAL A 100 -3.40 -8.96 -15.24
C VAL A 100 -4.22 -10.12 -14.75
N SER A 101 -3.93 -10.64 -13.57
CA SER A 101 -4.77 -11.63 -12.89
C SER A 101 -5.38 -11.00 -11.65
N ALA A 102 -6.67 -11.20 -11.41
CA ALA A 102 -7.36 -10.67 -10.24
C ALA A 102 -7.99 -11.79 -9.42
N LEU A 103 -7.83 -11.70 -8.11
CA LEU A 103 -8.43 -12.62 -7.15
C LEU A 103 -9.55 -11.89 -6.39
N PRO A 104 -10.83 -12.14 -6.74
CA PRO A 104 -11.95 -11.58 -6.01
C PRO A 104 -12.17 -12.30 -4.68
N SER A 105 -12.67 -11.55 -3.71
CA SER A 105 -13.19 -12.08 -2.46
C SER A 105 -14.39 -12.98 -2.70
N ALA A 106 -14.39 -14.19 -2.12
CA ALA A 106 -15.53 -15.09 -2.23
C ALA A 106 -16.83 -14.52 -1.61
N SER A 107 -16.73 -13.62 -0.64
CA SER A 107 -17.89 -13.05 0.06
C SER A 107 -18.45 -11.81 -0.62
N SER A 108 -17.59 -10.93 -1.13
CA SER A 108 -18.00 -9.62 -1.67
C SER A 108 -17.93 -9.53 -3.19
N GLY A 109 -17.27 -10.49 -3.87
CA GLY A 109 -17.00 -10.44 -5.31
C GLY A 109 -15.96 -9.39 -5.73
N ARG A 110 -15.44 -8.58 -4.80
CA ARG A 110 -14.49 -7.50 -5.08
C ARG A 110 -13.06 -7.99 -5.07
N ASN A 111 -12.23 -7.45 -5.94
CA ASN A 111 -10.81 -7.78 -6.06
C ASN A 111 -10.07 -7.52 -4.73
N GLN A 112 -9.38 -8.54 -4.21
CA GLN A 112 -8.52 -8.39 -3.02
C GLN A 112 -7.05 -8.32 -3.38
N VAL A 113 -6.66 -9.06 -4.41
CA VAL A 113 -5.29 -9.11 -4.91
C VAL A 113 -5.34 -9.03 -6.43
N MET A 114 -4.41 -8.28 -7.01
CA MET A 114 -4.12 -8.34 -8.44
C MET A 114 -2.63 -8.57 -8.66
N GLU A 115 -2.31 -9.35 -9.68
CA GLU A 115 -0.95 -9.53 -10.18
C GLU A 115 -0.88 -8.99 -11.61
N VAL A 116 0.07 -8.10 -11.85
CA VAL A 116 0.36 -7.57 -13.18
C VAL A 116 1.74 -8.06 -13.61
N VAL A 117 1.81 -8.80 -14.70
CA VAL A 117 3.04 -9.40 -15.21
C VAL A 117 3.37 -8.81 -16.57
N ASP A 118 4.59 -8.30 -16.71
CA ASP A 118 5.16 -7.88 -17.99
C ASP A 118 6.05 -8.98 -18.55
N TYR A 119 5.97 -9.22 -19.87
CA TYR A 119 6.72 -10.28 -20.54
C TYR A 119 7.78 -9.71 -21.49
N LEU A 120 8.89 -10.43 -21.62
CA LEU A 120 9.90 -10.24 -22.65
C LEU A 120 9.46 -10.88 -23.99
N PRO A 121 10.08 -10.51 -25.13
CA PRO A 121 9.78 -11.11 -26.44
C PRO A 121 9.86 -12.64 -26.50
N ASN A 122 10.71 -13.24 -25.67
CA ASN A 122 10.88 -14.69 -25.57
C ASN A 122 9.83 -15.37 -24.65
N GLY A 123 8.84 -14.63 -24.15
CA GLY A 123 7.78 -15.12 -23.26
C GLY A 123 8.18 -15.28 -21.79
N SER A 124 9.42 -14.95 -21.42
CA SER A 124 9.84 -14.95 -20.02
C SER A 124 9.34 -13.71 -19.28
N ILE A 125 9.16 -13.82 -17.97
CA ILE A 125 8.69 -12.71 -17.12
C ILE A 125 9.80 -11.65 -17.03
N ASN A 126 9.46 -10.41 -17.39
CA ASN A 126 10.31 -9.24 -17.22
C ASN A 126 10.14 -8.67 -15.81
N ASN A 127 8.88 -8.44 -15.41
CA ASN A 127 8.53 -7.83 -14.15
C ASN A 127 7.17 -8.35 -13.67
N ALA A 128 6.98 -8.37 -12.34
CA ALA A 128 5.71 -8.71 -11.72
C ALA A 128 5.41 -7.68 -10.62
N THR A 129 4.18 -7.21 -10.58
CA THR A 129 3.67 -6.26 -9.59
C THR A 129 2.45 -6.86 -8.92
N MET A 130 2.53 -7.06 -7.60
CA MET A 130 1.40 -7.47 -6.76
C MET A 130 0.71 -6.22 -6.22
N ILE A 131 -0.61 -6.20 -6.23
CA ILE A 131 -1.44 -5.11 -5.70
C ILE A 131 -2.45 -5.73 -4.74
N ASP A 132 -2.21 -5.57 -3.44
CA ASP A 132 -3.13 -5.95 -2.38
C ASP A 132 -4.05 -4.76 -2.04
N LEU A 133 -5.34 -5.04 -1.92
CA LEU A 133 -6.40 -4.05 -1.74
C LEU A 133 -7.09 -4.27 -0.40
N ALA A 134 -7.19 -3.20 0.41
CA ALA A 134 -8.07 -3.16 1.57
C ALA A 134 -9.18 -2.14 1.34
N TYR A 135 -10.35 -2.42 1.91
CA TYR A 135 -11.56 -1.63 1.74
C TYR A 135 -11.88 -0.82 3.00
N SER A 136 -12.69 0.22 2.84
CA SER A 136 -13.31 0.95 3.95
C SER A 136 -14.16 0.03 4.83
N ASP A 137 -14.53 0.50 6.02
CA ASP A 137 -15.29 -0.28 7.02
C ASP A 137 -16.66 -0.76 6.50
N ASP A 138 -17.29 0.02 5.62
CA ASP A 138 -18.54 -0.34 4.93
C ASP A 138 -18.32 -1.27 3.72
N ASN A 139 -17.08 -1.65 3.45
CA ASN A 139 -16.63 -2.50 2.35
C ASN A 139 -17.05 -2.01 0.95
N SER A 140 -17.29 -0.70 0.80
CA SER A 140 -17.84 -0.14 -0.44
C SER A 140 -16.76 0.36 -1.39
N LYS A 141 -15.59 0.78 -0.87
CA LYS A 141 -14.52 1.43 -1.62
C LYS A 141 -13.15 0.99 -1.13
N VAL A 142 -12.18 0.85 -2.04
CA VAL A 142 -10.78 0.59 -1.69
C VAL A 142 -10.23 1.79 -0.93
N ASN A 143 -9.67 1.56 0.26
CA ASN A 143 -9.04 2.60 1.08
C ASN A 143 -7.51 2.45 1.19
N VAL A 144 -6.95 1.26 0.99
CA VAL A 144 -5.51 0.99 1.05
C VAL A 144 -5.10 0.21 -0.18
N TYR A 145 -4.03 0.68 -0.81
CA TYR A 145 -3.30 -0.02 -1.85
C TYR A 145 -1.93 -0.37 -1.30
N THR A 146 -1.60 -1.65 -1.23
CA THR A 146 -0.25 -2.13 -0.99
C THR A 146 0.28 -2.71 -2.29
N ILE A 147 1.20 -2.00 -2.93
CA ILE A 147 1.77 -2.40 -4.20
C ILE A 147 3.20 -2.87 -3.96
N THR A 148 3.51 -4.09 -4.38
CA THR A 148 4.83 -4.69 -4.25
C THR A 148 5.36 -5.02 -5.63
N THR A 149 6.51 -4.45 -5.97
CA THR A 149 7.31 -4.86 -7.14
C THR A 149 8.47 -5.73 -6.69
N SER A 150 9.29 -6.21 -7.63
CA SER A 150 10.50 -7.00 -7.33
C SER A 150 11.48 -6.33 -6.36
N THR A 151 11.49 -4.98 -6.30
CA THR A 151 12.49 -4.23 -5.52
C THR A 151 11.90 -3.15 -4.61
N ARG A 152 10.60 -2.84 -4.74
CA ARG A 152 9.99 -1.67 -4.08
C ARG A 152 8.61 -1.99 -3.54
N LYS A 153 8.18 -1.18 -2.57
CA LYS A 153 6.82 -1.19 -2.05
C LYS A 153 6.24 0.22 -2.04
N ILE A 154 4.97 0.31 -2.36
CA ILE A 154 4.20 1.56 -2.32
C ILE A 154 2.98 1.28 -1.45
N PHE A 155 2.79 2.10 -0.44
CA PHE A 155 1.59 2.10 0.40
C PHE A 155 0.82 3.38 0.09
N ALA A 156 -0.43 3.27 -0.34
CA ALA A 156 -1.30 4.41 -0.53
C ALA A 156 -2.55 4.23 0.31
N THR A 157 -2.81 5.17 1.22
CA THR A 157 -4.01 5.18 2.07
C THR A 157 -4.86 6.39 1.72
N THR A 158 -6.09 6.17 1.30
CA THR A 158 -7.04 7.24 0.96
C THR A 158 -7.78 7.74 2.19
N PHE A 159 -8.07 9.03 2.23
CA PHE A 159 -8.89 9.67 3.26
C PHE A 159 -9.74 10.77 2.64
N GLN A 160 -10.95 10.95 3.16
CA GLN A 160 -11.86 11.97 2.66
C GLN A 160 -11.25 13.35 2.79
N ASN A 161 -11.30 14.11 1.70
CA ASN A 161 -11.05 15.54 1.74
C ASN A 161 -12.41 16.27 1.82
N GLY A 162 -12.40 17.51 2.29
CA GLY A 162 -13.63 18.29 2.45
C GLY A 162 -14.32 18.68 1.13
N SER A 163 -13.79 18.28 -0.04
CA SER A 163 -14.34 18.62 -1.37
C SER A 163 -15.22 17.52 -1.97
N GLY A 164 -15.39 16.38 -1.28
CA GLY A 164 -16.18 15.25 -1.78
C GLY A 164 -15.41 14.27 -2.65
N LEU A 165 -14.11 14.50 -2.85
CA LEU A 165 -13.13 13.51 -3.33
C LEU A 165 -12.32 12.98 -2.14
N ASP A 166 -11.39 12.07 -2.41
CA ASP A 166 -10.44 11.60 -1.39
C ASP A 166 -9.03 12.06 -1.76
N ASP A 167 -8.21 12.35 -0.77
CA ASP A 167 -6.77 12.46 -0.94
C ASP A 167 -6.14 11.09 -0.63
N ALA A 168 -4.94 10.81 -1.14
CA ALA A 168 -4.18 9.61 -0.78
C ALA A 168 -2.81 9.96 -0.22
N PHE A 169 -2.51 9.48 0.99
CA PHE A 169 -1.17 9.54 1.57
C PHE A 169 -0.36 8.36 1.05
N VAL A 170 0.71 8.65 0.33
CA VAL A 170 1.58 7.66 -0.32
C VAL A 170 2.90 7.58 0.42
N VAL A 171 3.38 6.37 0.68
CA VAL A 171 4.71 6.07 1.24
C VAL A 171 5.44 5.10 0.31
N LEU A 172 6.67 5.47 -0.06
CA LEU A 172 7.56 4.71 -0.93
C LEU A 172 8.65 4.01 -0.12
N GLN A 173 8.88 2.73 -0.42
CA GLN A 173 9.97 1.93 0.11
C GLN A 173 10.82 1.30 -1.01
N PRO A 174 12.15 1.21 -0.84
CA PRO A 174 12.94 1.71 0.29
C PRO A 174 13.08 3.25 0.28
N GLY A 175 13.43 3.85 1.41
CA GLY A 175 13.72 5.30 1.53
C GLY A 175 12.68 6.11 2.29
N GLY A 176 11.46 5.57 2.52
CA GLY A 176 10.45 6.19 3.38
C GLY A 176 9.93 7.55 2.89
N ARG A 177 10.14 7.86 1.60
CA ARG A 177 9.62 9.10 1.01
C ARG A 177 8.10 9.05 1.02
N SER A 178 7.47 10.14 1.43
CA SER A 178 6.00 10.23 1.49
C SER A 178 5.47 11.52 0.91
N PHE A 179 4.27 11.48 0.34
CA PHE A 179 3.58 12.64 -0.24
C PHE A 179 2.07 12.39 -0.29
N THR A 180 1.31 13.42 -0.63
CA THR A 180 -0.15 13.33 -0.78
C THR A 180 -0.54 13.50 -2.24
N LEU A 181 -1.28 12.53 -2.79
CA LEU A 181 -2.02 12.69 -4.04
C LEU A 181 -3.35 13.37 -3.71
N LYS A 182 -3.70 14.41 -4.47
CA LYS A 182 -4.95 15.17 -4.30
C LYS A 182 -6.02 14.65 -5.24
N ASP A 183 -7.28 14.79 -4.82
CA ASP A 183 -8.46 14.60 -5.67
C ASP A 183 -8.53 13.21 -6.34
N MET A 184 -8.14 12.19 -5.59
CA MET A 184 -8.20 10.79 -6.00
C MET A 184 -9.63 10.25 -5.85
N GLN A 185 -10.16 9.67 -6.92
CA GLN A 185 -11.43 8.95 -6.88
C GLN A 185 -11.19 7.51 -6.40
N ARG A 186 -11.86 7.11 -5.30
CA ARG A 186 -11.82 5.72 -4.81
C ARG A 186 -12.56 4.76 -5.74
N TRP A 187 -11.91 3.63 -5.99
CA TRP A 187 -12.44 2.51 -6.76
C TRP A 187 -13.31 1.59 -5.87
N ASP A 188 -14.33 0.96 -6.45
CA ASP A 188 -15.23 0.03 -5.76
C ASP A 188 -14.74 -1.43 -5.74
N GLY A 189 -13.68 -1.73 -6.49
CA GLY A 189 -13.06 -3.04 -6.52
C GLY A 189 -13.74 -4.08 -7.40
N LEU A 190 -14.75 -3.72 -8.18
CA LEU A 190 -15.52 -4.70 -8.96
C LEU A 190 -14.89 -4.98 -10.32
N ASP A 191 -14.80 -3.97 -11.17
CA ASP A 191 -14.18 -4.07 -12.50
C ASP A 191 -12.73 -3.61 -12.46
N ILE A 192 -11.85 -4.17 -13.28
CA ILE A 192 -10.45 -3.71 -13.39
C ILE A 192 -10.40 -2.49 -14.33
N PRO A 193 -10.24 -1.26 -13.82
CA PRO A 193 -10.18 -0.07 -14.66
C PRO A 193 -8.93 -0.09 -15.53
N LEU A 194 -9.10 0.21 -16.82
CA LEU A 194 -8.01 0.29 -17.79
C LEU A 194 -7.91 1.70 -18.37
N VAL A 195 -6.69 2.16 -18.57
CA VAL A 195 -6.38 3.39 -19.32
C VAL A 195 -5.17 3.16 -20.22
N GLN A 196 -5.05 3.96 -21.28
CA GLN A 196 -3.91 3.85 -22.19
C GLN A 196 -2.62 4.25 -21.46
N GLY A 197 -1.60 3.40 -21.58
CA GLY A 197 -0.29 3.58 -20.98
C GLY A 197 0.80 3.88 -22.00
N PRO A 198 2.01 4.20 -21.53
CA PRO A 198 3.14 4.46 -22.40
C PRO A 198 3.56 3.20 -23.17
N ARG A 199 4.32 3.41 -24.25
CA ARG A 199 4.95 2.33 -25.01
C ARG A 199 5.81 1.45 -24.11
N ASN A 200 5.60 0.14 -24.16
CA ASN A 200 6.52 -0.80 -23.53
C ASN A 200 7.79 -0.88 -24.38
N VAL A 201 8.93 -0.43 -23.84
CA VAL A 201 10.20 -0.30 -24.60
C VAL A 201 10.84 -1.66 -24.90
N TYR A 202 10.27 -2.74 -24.35
CA TYR A 202 10.70 -4.12 -24.56
C TYR A 202 9.77 -4.90 -25.51
N ALA A 203 8.75 -4.24 -26.09
CA ALA A 203 7.89 -4.79 -27.13
C ALA A 203 8.59 -4.80 -28.48
#